data_AF-A0A257JBZ5-F1
#
_entry.id   AF-A0A257JBZ5-F1
#
_cell.length_a   1.000
_cell.length_b   1.000
_cell.length_c   1.000
_cell.angle_alpha   90.00
_cell.angle_beta   90.00
_cell.angle_gamma   90.00
#
_symmetry.space_group_name_H-M   'P 1'
#
loop_
_entity.id
_entity.type
_entity.pdbx_description
1 polymer ?
#
loop_
_entity_poly.entity_id
_entity_poly.type
_entity_poly.pdbx_seq_one_letter_code
_entity_poly.pdbx_strand_id
1 'polypeptide(L)'
;MIAAEPEPPITPISDCPIWLALYDMGFSLIPLKPRDKTPLTGWRAYQKLRAAHSDVAAWFKATPNANVGVVTGAISGLVVLDL
;
A
#
# COMPACT_ATOMS: atom_id res chain seq x y z
N MET A 1 20.80 22.46 20.46
CA MET A 1 20.74 21.14 19.79
C MET A 1 19.35 20.58 20.06
N ILE A 2 18.39 20.80 19.17
CA ILE A 2 17.02 20.33 19.36
C ILE A 2 17.01 18.86 18.96
N ALA A 3 16.83 17.98 19.95
CA ALA A 3 16.58 16.57 19.68
C ALA A 3 15.26 16.47 18.91
N ALA A 4 15.30 15.86 17.72
CA ALA A 4 14.07 15.44 17.06
C ALA A 4 13.43 14.38 17.96
N GLU A 5 12.26 14.67 18.52
CA GLU A 5 11.49 13.68 19.24
C GLU A 5 11.15 12.52 18.29
N PRO A 6 11.26 11.25 18.75
CA PRO A 6 10.87 10.12 17.93
C PRO A 6 9.38 10.25 17.61
N GLU A 7 9.05 10.26 16.32
CA GLU A 7 7.66 10.31 15.88
C GLU A 7 6.83 9.21 16.55
N PRO A 8 5.59 9.52 16.95
CA PRO A 8 4.76 8.59 17.69
C PRO A 8 4.57 7.28 16.90
N PRO A 9 4.53 6.13 17.59
CA PRO A 9 4.24 4.86 16.94
C PRO A 9 2.87 4.97 16.26
N ILE A 10 2.85 4.70 14.95
CA ILE A 10 1.61 4.62 14.17
C ILE A 10 0.81 3.47 14.78
N THR A 11 -0.17 3.79 15.61
CA THR A 11 -1.08 2.82 16.19
C THR A 11 -2.03 2.35 15.10
N PRO A 12 -2.31 1.03 14.98
CA PRO A 12 -3.19 0.55 13.93
C PRO A 12 -4.62 0.98 14.25
N ILE A 13 -5.13 1.89 13.43
CA ILE A 13 -6.54 2.24 13.37
C ILE A 13 -7.26 1.06 12.70
N SER A 14 -8.17 0.42 13.47
CA SER A 14 -9.10 -0.65 13.08
C SER A 14 -8.55 -2.09 13.03
N ASP A 15 -9.34 -3.05 13.55
CA ASP A 15 -9.11 -4.51 13.45
C ASP A 15 -9.06 -5.02 11.99
N CYS A 16 -9.51 -4.21 11.05
CA CYS A 16 -9.44 -4.47 9.61
C CYS A 16 -8.29 -3.65 9.00
N PRO A 17 -7.28 -4.28 8.39
CA PRO A 17 -6.17 -3.56 7.81
C PRO A 17 -6.64 -2.77 6.57
N ILE A 18 -6.18 -1.53 6.43
CA ILE A 18 -6.61 -0.61 5.35
C ILE A 18 -6.47 -1.19 3.93
N TRP A 19 -5.46 -2.05 3.71
CA TRP A 19 -5.26 -2.71 2.41
C TRP A 19 -6.42 -3.64 2.06
N LEU A 20 -7.08 -4.27 3.04
CA LEU A 20 -8.20 -5.18 2.79
C LEU A 20 -9.40 -4.40 2.26
N ALA A 21 -9.76 -3.29 2.91
CA ALA A 21 -10.83 -2.42 2.43
C ALA A 21 -10.55 -1.87 1.01
N LEU A 22 -9.32 -1.45 0.73
CA LEU A 22 -8.92 -0.98 -0.60
C LEU A 22 -8.98 -2.11 -1.65
N TYR A 23 -8.59 -3.31 -1.27
CA TYR A 23 -8.69 -4.48 -2.14
C TYR A 23 -10.16 -4.83 -2.42
N ASP A 24 -11.02 -4.84 -1.42
CA ASP A 24 -12.44 -5.16 -1.60
C ASP A 24 -13.17 -4.12 -2.48
N MET A 25 -12.71 -2.86 -2.48
CA MET A 25 -13.16 -1.83 -3.41
C MET A 25 -12.70 -2.03 -4.87
N GLY A 26 -11.88 -3.05 -5.15
CA GLY A 26 -11.46 -3.42 -6.49
C GLY A 26 -10.09 -2.88 -6.91
N PHE A 27 -9.37 -2.17 -6.04
CA PHE A 27 -8.08 -1.60 -6.39
C PHE A 27 -6.97 -2.65 -6.56
N SER A 28 -6.01 -2.35 -7.44
CA SER A 28 -4.75 -3.08 -7.58
C SER A 28 -3.73 -2.52 -6.60
N LEU A 29 -3.22 -3.36 -5.69
CA LEU A 29 -2.39 -2.93 -4.56
C LEU A 29 -0.97 -3.47 -4.67
N ILE A 30 -0.02 -2.69 -4.15
CA ILE A 30 1.37 -3.08 -3.93
C ILE A 30 1.87 -2.54 -2.58
N PRO A 31 2.78 -3.26 -1.90
CA PRO A 31 3.48 -2.72 -0.74
C PRO A 31 4.54 -1.70 -1.16
N LEU A 32 4.62 -0.58 -0.45
CA LEU A 32 5.67 0.42 -0.58
C LEU A 32 6.50 0.47 0.72
N LYS A 33 7.75 0.90 0.60
CA LYS A 33 8.63 1.15 1.76
C LYS A 33 7.94 2.13 2.72
N PRO A 34 7.98 1.87 4.05
CA PRO A 34 7.47 2.82 5.03
C PRO A 34 8.15 4.18 4.86
N ARG A 35 7.38 5.28 4.92
CA ARG A 35 7.87 6.67 4.81
C ARG A 35 8.57 7.01 3.49
N ASP A 36 8.33 6.23 2.44
CA ASP A 36 8.86 6.46 1.09
C ASP A 36 7.80 6.01 0.06
N LYS A 37 8.02 6.32 -1.23
CA LYS A 37 7.18 5.91 -2.36
C LYS A 37 7.78 4.75 -3.16
N THR A 38 8.88 4.15 -2.68
CA THR A 38 9.57 3.03 -3.35
C THR A 38 8.80 1.70 -3.17
N PRO A 39 8.43 0.98 -4.25
CA PRO A 39 7.81 -0.34 -4.13
C PRO A 39 8.71 -1.41 -3.52
N LEU A 40 8.12 -2.33 -2.75
CA LEU A 40 8.79 -3.51 -2.20
C LEU A 40 8.69 -4.74 -3.11
N THR A 41 7.90 -4.65 -4.18
CA THR A 41 7.71 -5.71 -5.19
C THR A 41 7.80 -5.15 -6.61
N GLY A 42 7.94 -6.02 -7.62
CA GLY A 42 7.94 -5.65 -9.03
C GLY A 42 6.59 -5.10 -9.48
N TRP A 43 6.41 -3.78 -9.38
CA TRP A 43 5.10 -3.15 -9.51
C TRP A 43 4.53 -3.07 -10.93
N ARG A 44 5.39 -3.02 -11.95
CA ARG A 44 4.99 -2.77 -13.35
C ARG A 44 4.06 -3.84 -13.92
N ALA A 45 4.21 -5.10 -13.48
CA ALA A 45 3.30 -6.18 -13.85
C ALA A 45 1.87 -5.89 -13.38
N TYR A 46 1.73 -5.22 -12.23
CA TYR A 46 0.44 -4.94 -11.61
C TYR A 46 -0.32 -3.76 -12.23
N GLN A 47 0.25 -3.10 -13.24
CA GLN A 47 -0.47 -2.20 -14.15
C GLN A 47 -1.35 -2.94 -15.15
N LYS A 48 -1.02 -4.22 -15.43
CA LYS A 48 -1.70 -5.08 -16.42
C LYS A 48 -2.42 -6.27 -15.81
N LEU A 49 -2.08 -6.62 -14.57
CA LEU A 49 -2.70 -7.70 -13.81
C LEU A 49 -3.01 -7.23 -12.39
N ARG A 50 -4.14 -7.63 -11.83
CA ARG A 50 -4.41 -7.41 -10.41
C ARG A 50 -3.74 -8.50 -9.58
N ALA A 51 -3.00 -8.11 -8.54
CA ALA A 51 -2.41 -9.08 -7.61
C ALA A 51 -3.50 -9.94 -6.93
N ALA A 52 -3.22 -11.22 -6.70
CA ALA A 52 -4.15 -12.09 -5.99
C ALA A 52 -4.26 -11.66 -4.53
N HIS A 53 -5.43 -11.86 -3.93
CA HIS A 53 -5.67 -11.51 -2.53
C HIS A 53 -4.63 -12.16 -1.60
N SER A 54 -4.26 -13.42 -1.87
CA SER A 54 -3.23 -14.14 -1.11
C SER A 54 -1.86 -13.47 -1.17
N ASP A 55 -1.47 -12.92 -2.32
CA ASP A 55 -0.19 -12.25 -2.49
C ASP A 55 -0.17 -10.93 -1.73
N VAL A 56 -1.26 -10.16 -1.85
CA VAL A 56 -1.44 -8.90 -1.13
C VAL A 56 -1.40 -9.13 0.37
N ALA A 57 -2.15 -10.12 0.87
CA ALA A 57 -2.15 -10.49 2.27
C ALA A 57 -0.75 -10.94 2.74
N ALA A 58 -0.03 -11.72 1.93
CA ALA A 58 1.33 -12.16 2.25
C ALA A 58 2.29 -10.97 2.37
N TRP A 59 2.21 -9.98 1.48
CA TRP A 59 3.05 -8.78 1.53
C TRP A 59 2.82 -7.95 2.79
N PHE A 60 1.57 -7.66 3.13
CA PHE A 60 1.25 -6.85 4.31
C PHE A 60 1.39 -7.64 5.62
N LYS A 61 1.38 -8.97 5.59
CA LYS A 61 1.80 -9.80 6.72
C LYS A 61 3.32 -9.78 6.93
N ALA A 62 4.10 -9.83 5.84
CA ALA A 62 5.56 -9.81 5.91
C ALA A 62 6.09 -8.43 6.34
N THR A 63 5.43 -7.36 5.90
CA THR A 63 5.80 -5.98 6.23
C THR A 63 4.56 -5.21 6.71
N PRO A 64 4.14 -5.37 7.98
CA PRO A 64 2.90 -4.76 8.51
C PRO A 64 2.88 -3.23 8.49
N ASN A 65 4.06 -2.60 8.49
CA ASN A 65 4.22 -1.15 8.42
C ASN A 65 4.42 -0.61 7.00
N ALA A 66 4.30 -1.46 5.97
CA ALA A 66 4.38 -1.01 4.58
C ALA A 66 3.29 0.02 4.27
N ASN A 67 3.68 1.05 3.53
CA ASN A 67 2.72 1.97 2.93
C ASN A 67 1.91 1.20 1.86
N VAL A 68 0.61 1.50 1.73
CA VAL A 68 -0.22 0.92 0.65
C VAL A 68 -0.07 1.77 -0.61
N GLY A 69 0.42 1.15 -1.68
CA GLY A 69 0.40 1.75 -3.02
C GLY A 69 -0.81 1.25 -3.81
N VAL A 70 -1.56 2.17 -4.40
CA VAL A 70 -2.60 1.85 -5.39
C VAL A 70 -2.01 2.01 -6.78
N VAL A 71 -2.03 0.95 -7.58
CA VAL A 71 -1.64 1.02 -8.98
C VAL A 71 -2.80 1.62 -9.76
N THR A 72 -2.59 2.81 -10.34
CA THR A 72 -3.61 3.55 -11.09
C THR A 72 -3.85 2.94 -12.48
N GLY A 73 -4.90 3.41 -13.15
CA GLY A 73 -5.28 2.97 -14.50
C GLY A 73 -6.50 2.05 -14.51
N ALA A 74 -6.70 1.37 -15.64
CA ALA A 74 -7.96 0.67 -15.96
C ALA A 74 -8.34 -0.43 -14.95
N ILE A 75 -7.36 -1.14 -14.37
CA ILE A 75 -7.64 -2.21 -13.39
C ILE A 75 -8.27 -1.64 -12.13
N SER A 76 -7.77 -0.50 -11.66
CA SER A 76 -8.27 0.18 -10.46
C SER A 76 -9.39 1.17 -10.76
N GLY A 77 -9.73 1.40 -12.03
CA GLY A 77 -10.69 2.43 -12.44
C GLY A 77 -10.34 3.85 -11.98
N LEU A 78 -9.04 4.13 -11.77
CA LEU A 78 -8.56 5.34 -11.09
C LEU A 78 -7.56 6.12 -11.94
N VAL A 79 -7.76 7.43 -12.03
CA VAL A 79 -6.77 8.41 -12.53
C VAL A 79 -6.40 9.34 -11.38
N VAL A 80 -5.11 9.66 -11.24
CA VAL A 80 -4.59 10.58 -10.23
C VAL A 80 -4.11 11.85 -10.93
N LEU A 81 -4.60 13.00 -10.45
CA LEU A 81 -4.09 14.32 -10.79
C LEU A 81 -3.36 14.87 -9.57
N ASP A 82 -2.06 15.13 -9.72
CA ASP A 82 -1.21 15.74 -8.69
C ASP A 82 -1.05 17.22 -9.05
N LEU A 83 -1.42 18.13 -8.13
CA LEU A 83 -1.55 19.59 -8.35
C LEU A 83 -0.52 20.39 -7.55
#